data_AF-A0A4R4TVR2-F1
#
_entry.id   AF-A0A4R4TVR2-F1
#
_cell.length_a   1.000
_cell.length_b   1.000
_cell.length_c   1.000
_cell.angle_alpha   90.00
_cell.angle_beta   90.00
_cell.angle_gamma   90.00
#
_symmetry.space_group_name_H-M   'P 1'
#
loop_
_entity.id
_entity.type
_entity.pdbx_description
1 polymer ?
#
loop_
_entity_poly.entity_id
_entity_poly.type
_entity_poly.pdbx_seq_one_letter_code
_entity_poly.pdbx_strand_id
1 'polypeptide(L)'
;MPDEDRKRAAHRALVESVLDGAGKASADQRARAFGKEALSPPLDALIGKVADRPAQVTGADLEAAKASGCTEDQVFELVVCAAVGQSARQYDAGLAALAEATGKGGPDHAA
;
A
#
# COMPACT_ATOMS: atom_id res chain seq x y z
N MET A 1 7.14 23.27 -7.97
CA MET A 1 8.29 23.42 -7.05
C MET A 1 9.22 22.23 -7.29
N PRO A 2 10.52 22.43 -7.60
CA PRO A 2 11.42 21.33 -8.01
C PRO A 2 11.48 20.15 -7.01
N ASP A 3 11.31 20.43 -5.72
CA ASP A 3 11.32 19.40 -4.68
C ASP A 3 10.04 18.54 -4.62
N GLU A 4 8.89 19.09 -5.00
CA GLU A 4 7.63 18.32 -5.09
C GLU A 4 7.69 17.33 -6.25
N ASP A 5 8.27 17.74 -7.37
CA ASP A 5 8.47 16.89 -8.54
C ASP A 5 9.43 15.74 -8.24
N ARG A 6 10.49 16.02 -7.46
CA ARG A 6 11.42 14.99 -6.97
C ARG A 6 10.72 13.98 -6.06
N LYS A 7 9.90 14.43 -5.11
CA LYS A 7 9.14 13.54 -4.20
C LYS A 7 8.18 12.64 -4.98
N ARG A 8 7.48 13.19 -5.97
CA ARG A 8 6.57 12.44 -6.84
C ARG A 8 7.31 11.40 -7.68
N ALA A 9 8.47 11.76 -8.23
CA ALA A 9 9.32 10.83 -8.97
C ALA A 9 9.83 9.69 -8.08
N ALA A 10 10.28 10.00 -6.86
CA ALA A 10 10.73 8.99 -5.89
C ALA A 10 9.59 8.04 -5.48
N HIS A 11 8.39 8.56 -5.23
CA HIS A 11 7.21 7.74 -4.94
C HIS A 11 6.89 6.78 -6.08
N ARG A 12 6.89 7.26 -7.34
CA ARG A 12 6.65 6.41 -8.50
C ARG A 12 7.69 5.30 -8.63
N ALA A 13 8.97 5.64 -8.47
CA ALA A 13 10.05 4.65 -8.52
C ALA A 13 9.93 3.60 -7.41
N LEU A 14 9.48 3.99 -6.20
CA LEU A 14 9.20 3.06 -5.12
C LEU A 14 8.05 2.10 -5.48
N VAL A 15 6.94 2.62 -5.99
CA VAL A 15 5.78 1.79 -6.39
C VAL A 15 6.17 0.79 -7.48
N GLU A 16 6.88 1.25 -8.50
CA GLU A 16 7.40 0.40 -9.58
C GLU A 16 8.35 -0.68 -9.03
N SER A 17 9.27 -0.31 -8.13
CA SER A 17 10.18 -1.28 -7.50
C SER A 17 9.46 -2.35 -6.69
N VAL A 18 8.36 -2.01 -6.01
CA VAL A 18 7.60 -2.93 -5.15
C VAL A 18 6.72 -3.86 -5.98
N LEU A 19 6.22 -3.41 -7.13
CA LEU A 19 5.36 -4.21 -8.01
C LEU A 19 6.18 -5.07 -8.98
N ASP A 20 7.14 -4.47 -9.66
CA ASP A 20 7.79 -5.04 -10.84
C ASP A 20 9.27 -5.41 -10.59
N GLY A 21 9.81 -5.03 -9.43
CA GLY A 21 11.16 -5.38 -9.02
C GLY A 21 11.40 -6.89 -8.89
N ALA A 22 12.69 -7.25 -8.80
CA ALA A 22 13.09 -8.62 -8.52
C ALA A 22 12.56 -9.06 -7.14
N GLY A 23 11.94 -10.24 -7.08
CA GLY A 23 11.36 -10.80 -5.87
C GLY A 23 11.03 -12.28 -6.00
N LYS A 24 10.75 -12.94 -4.89
CA LYS A 24 10.35 -14.34 -4.78
C LYS A 24 8.84 -14.53 -4.91
N ALA A 25 8.04 -13.54 -4.50
CA ALA A 25 6.61 -13.53 -4.74
C ALA A 25 6.35 -13.25 -6.22
N SER A 26 5.27 -13.81 -6.77
CA SER A 26 4.89 -13.49 -8.14
C SER A 26 4.43 -12.04 -8.26
N ALA A 27 4.64 -11.42 -9.42
CA ALA A 27 4.17 -10.06 -9.69
C ALA A 27 2.64 -9.92 -9.50
N ASP A 28 1.86 -10.95 -9.85
CA ASP A 28 0.41 -10.97 -9.63
C ASP A 28 0.05 -10.92 -8.14
N GLN A 29 0.70 -11.73 -7.29
CA GLN A 29 0.46 -11.68 -5.85
C GLN A 29 0.86 -10.32 -5.25
N ARG A 30 1.96 -9.71 -5.72
CA ARG A 30 2.38 -8.37 -5.29
C ARG A 30 1.38 -7.30 -5.71
N ALA A 31 0.88 -7.35 -6.94
CA ALA A 31 -0.15 -6.44 -7.44
C ALA A 31 -1.45 -6.57 -6.65
N ARG A 32 -1.91 -7.80 -6.37
CA ARG A 32 -3.08 -8.05 -5.52
C ARG A 32 -2.90 -7.52 -4.11
N ALA A 33 -1.76 -7.80 -3.47
CA ALA A 33 -1.46 -7.30 -2.14
C ALA A 33 -1.45 -5.75 -2.09
N PHE A 34 -0.81 -5.12 -3.08
CA PHE A 34 -0.80 -3.67 -3.23
C PHE A 34 -2.21 -3.10 -3.41
N GLY A 35 -3.01 -3.69 -4.30
CA GLY A 35 -4.39 -3.30 -4.58
C GLY A 35 -5.37 -3.61 -3.45
N LYS A 36 -4.94 -4.36 -2.42
CA LYS A 36 -5.83 -4.96 -1.40
C LYS A 36 -6.93 -5.82 -2.05
N GLU A 37 -6.54 -6.56 -3.07
CA GLU A 37 -7.37 -7.55 -3.75
C GLU A 37 -7.26 -8.91 -3.06
N ALA A 38 -8.25 -9.77 -3.31
CA ALA A 38 -8.33 -11.08 -2.67
C ALA A 38 -7.13 -11.97 -3.04
N LEU A 39 -6.50 -12.52 -2.00
CA LEU A 39 -5.50 -13.58 -2.07
C LEU A 39 -6.09 -14.89 -1.52
N SER A 40 -5.34 -16.00 -1.64
CA SER A 40 -5.74 -17.25 -0.98
C SER A 40 -5.62 -17.10 0.56
N PRO A 41 -6.58 -17.60 1.35
CA PRO A 41 -6.37 -17.78 2.78
C PRO A 41 -5.18 -18.71 3.02
N PRO A 42 -4.34 -18.45 4.04
CA PRO A 42 -4.45 -17.41 5.07
C PRO A 42 -3.75 -16.07 4.72
N LEU A 43 -3.13 -15.93 3.55
CA LEU A 43 -2.45 -14.69 3.14
C LEU A 43 -3.41 -13.50 3.13
N ASP A 44 -4.63 -13.69 2.61
CA ASP A 44 -5.65 -12.63 2.55
C ASP A 44 -5.93 -11.99 3.93
N ALA A 45 -6.00 -12.81 4.98
CA ALA A 45 -6.22 -12.34 6.34
C ALA A 45 -5.05 -11.51 6.87
N LEU A 46 -3.81 -11.94 6.60
CA LEU A 46 -2.60 -11.19 6.96
C LEU A 46 -2.53 -9.86 6.20
N ILE A 47 -2.71 -9.89 4.87
CA ILE A 47 -2.65 -8.69 4.03
C ILE A 47 -3.76 -7.70 4.38
N GLY A 48 -4.97 -8.18 4.65
CA GLY A 48 -6.06 -7.35 5.18
C GLY A 48 -5.71 -6.71 6.53
N LYS A 49 -5.06 -7.44 7.44
CA LYS A 49 -4.55 -6.87 8.70
C LYS A 49 -3.51 -5.79 8.47
N VAL A 50 -2.52 -6.04 7.60
CA VAL A 50 -1.47 -5.07 7.28
C VAL A 50 -2.07 -3.77 6.73
N ALA A 51 -3.04 -3.87 5.81
CA ALA A 51 -3.66 -2.71 5.20
C ALA A 51 -4.58 -1.93 6.15
N ASP A 52 -5.40 -2.62 6.95
CA ASP A 52 -6.47 -1.95 7.71
C ASP A 52 -6.14 -1.70 9.19
N ARG A 53 -5.26 -2.54 9.76
CA ARG A 53 -5.03 -2.63 11.21
C ARG A 53 -3.62 -3.16 11.52
N PRO A 54 -2.56 -2.50 11.03
CA PRO A 54 -1.19 -3.02 11.09
C PRO A 54 -0.70 -3.29 12.52
N ALA A 55 -1.17 -2.53 13.52
CA ALA A 55 -0.85 -2.74 14.94
C ALA A 55 -1.42 -4.06 15.51
N GLN A 56 -2.29 -4.75 14.78
CA GLN A 56 -2.89 -6.04 15.18
C GLN A 56 -2.25 -7.22 14.44
N VAL A 57 -1.21 -7.01 13.64
CA VAL A 57 -0.44 -8.09 13.02
C VAL A 57 0.37 -8.81 14.10
N THR A 58 0.25 -10.13 14.16
CA THR A 58 0.93 -10.96 15.16
C THR A 58 1.88 -11.95 14.50
N GLY A 59 2.78 -12.54 15.28
CA GLY A 59 3.62 -13.65 14.80
C GLY A 59 2.80 -14.83 14.29
N ALA A 60 1.65 -15.12 14.91
CA ALA A 60 0.75 -16.19 14.47
C ALA A 60 0.19 -15.95 13.06
N ASP A 61 -0.01 -14.69 12.67
CA ASP A 61 -0.46 -14.36 11.31
C ASP A 61 0.63 -14.65 10.27
N LEU A 62 1.89 -14.38 10.61
CA LEU A 62 3.05 -14.67 9.76
C LEU A 62 3.29 -16.18 9.67
N GLU A 63 3.19 -16.92 10.77
CA GLU A 63 3.30 -18.38 10.76
C GLU A 63 2.18 -19.04 9.95
N ALA A 64 0.94 -18.57 10.07
CA ALA A 64 -0.17 -19.05 9.25
C ALA A 64 0.09 -18.82 7.76
N ALA A 65 0.56 -17.62 7.38
CA ALA A 65 0.93 -17.31 6.00
C ALA A 65 2.03 -18.25 5.47
N LYS A 66 3.09 -18.52 6.25
CA LYS A 66 4.16 -19.46 5.86
C LYS A 66 3.65 -20.90 5.76
N ALA A 67 2.73 -21.32 6.62
CA ALA A 67 2.12 -22.65 6.57
C ALA A 67 1.33 -22.92 5.28
N SER A 68 1.02 -21.90 4.49
CA SER A 68 0.40 -22.02 3.16
C SER A 68 1.37 -22.39 2.03
N GLY A 69 2.65 -22.56 2.35
CA GLY A 69 3.72 -22.88 1.38
C GLY A 69 4.51 -21.67 0.91
N CYS A 70 4.23 -20.47 1.43
CA CYS A 70 5.03 -19.29 1.17
C CYS A 70 6.35 -19.30 1.97
N THR A 71 7.42 -18.83 1.34
CA THR A 71 8.67 -18.55 2.04
C THR A 71 8.57 -17.28 2.88
N GLU A 72 9.49 -17.10 3.82
CA GLU A 72 9.58 -15.86 4.61
C GLU A 72 9.79 -14.62 3.73
N ASP A 73 10.67 -14.70 2.73
CA ASP A 73 10.87 -13.62 1.74
C ASP A 73 9.58 -13.26 1.01
N GLN A 74 8.80 -14.28 0.58
CA GLN A 74 7.52 -14.04 -0.08
C GLN A 74 6.52 -13.34 0.83
N VAL A 75 6.42 -13.77 2.10
CA VAL A 75 5.54 -13.13 3.08
C VAL A 75 5.98 -11.67 3.33
N PHE A 76 7.28 -11.43 3.49
CA PHE A 76 7.84 -10.09 3.64
C PHE A 76 7.49 -9.20 2.44
N GLU A 77 7.74 -9.67 1.21
CA GLU A 77 7.43 -8.94 -0.02
C GLU A 77 5.95 -8.55 -0.08
N LEU A 78 5.03 -9.48 0.20
CA LEU A 78 3.59 -9.21 0.15
C LEU A 78 3.14 -8.24 1.25
N VAL A 79 3.71 -8.31 2.46
CA VAL A 79 3.46 -7.34 3.53
C VAL A 79 3.91 -5.94 3.11
N VAL A 80 5.08 -5.81 2.50
CA VAL A 80 5.58 -4.53 1.98
C VAL A 80 4.66 -4.00 0.88
N CYS A 81 4.25 -4.82 -0.10
CA CYS A 81 3.31 -4.43 -1.15
C CYS A 81 2.00 -3.89 -0.55
N ALA A 82 1.44 -4.59 0.44
CA ALA A 82 0.19 -4.19 1.09
C ALA A 82 0.31 -2.86 1.84
N ALA A 83 1.39 -2.67 2.61
CA ALA A 83 1.63 -1.45 3.36
C ALA A 83 1.86 -0.24 2.43
N VAL A 84 2.64 -0.41 1.36
CA VAL A 84 2.90 0.63 0.37
C VAL A 84 1.62 0.96 -0.39
N GLY A 85 0.85 -0.04 -0.84
CA GLY A 85 -0.42 0.16 -1.52
C GLY A 85 -1.45 0.90 -0.66
N GLN A 86 -1.54 0.58 0.63
CA GLN A 86 -2.38 1.33 1.56
C GLN A 86 -1.90 2.77 1.75
N SER A 87 -0.59 2.98 1.89
CA SER A 87 -0.01 4.31 2.04
C SER A 87 -0.28 5.17 0.79
N ALA A 88 -0.18 4.59 -0.41
CA ALA A 88 -0.50 5.27 -1.67
C ALA A 88 -1.96 5.72 -1.73
N ARG A 89 -2.92 4.85 -1.37
CA ARG A 89 -4.34 5.22 -1.30
C ARG A 89 -4.61 6.33 -0.29
N GLN A 90 -3.99 6.28 0.88
CA GLN A 90 -4.12 7.33 1.90
C GLN A 90 -3.53 8.67 1.42
N TYR A 91 -2.40 8.63 0.71
CA TYR A 91 -1.79 9.80 0.11
C TYR A 91 -2.70 10.45 -0.93
N ASP A 92 -3.24 9.66 -1.87
CA ASP A 92 -4.15 10.15 -2.90
C ASP A 92 -5.44 10.73 -2.29
N ALA A 93 -6.02 10.04 -1.30
CA ALA A 93 -7.19 10.53 -0.56
C ALA A 93 -6.90 11.86 0.17
N GLY A 94 -5.72 11.99 0.79
CA GLY A 94 -5.29 13.21 1.46
C GLY A 94 -5.14 14.38 0.48
N LEU A 95 -4.54 14.15 -0.69
CA LEU A 95 -4.44 15.17 -1.74
C LEU A 95 -5.81 15.59 -2.28
N ALA A 96 -6.72 14.64 -2.49
CA ALA A 96 -8.09 14.94 -2.92
C ALA A 96 -8.83 15.79 -1.88
N ALA A 97 -8.71 15.46 -0.60
CA ALA A 97 -9.32 16.23 0.48
C ALA A 97 -8.75 17.67 0.57
N LEU A 98 -7.43 17.84 0.39
CA LEU A 98 -6.78 19.15 0.33
C LEU A 98 -7.28 19.98 -0.86
N ALA A 99 -7.40 19.37 -2.04
CA ALA A 99 -7.92 20.03 -3.24
C ALA A 99 -9.38 20.47 -3.05
N GLU A 100 -10.22 19.64 -2.42
CA GLU A 100 -11.60 19.99 -2.12
C GLU A 100 -11.69 21.17 -1.14
N ALA A 101 -10.92 21.11 -0.05
CA ALA A 101 -10.92 22.16 0.98
C ALA A 101 -10.42 23.51 0.45
N THR A 102 -9.40 23.50 -0.42
CA THR A 102 -8.83 24.72 -1.00
C THR A 102 -9.61 25.25 -2.20
N GLY A 103 -10.25 24.38 -2.98
CA GLY A 103 -11.11 24.77 -4.11
C GLY A 103 -12.46 25.38 -3.70
N LYS A 104 -12.97 25.05 -2.51
CA LYS A 104 -14.21 25.60 -1.94
C LYS A 104 -14.04 26.98 -1.26
N GLY A 105 -12.83 27.57 -1.27
CA GLY A 105 -12.48 28.81 -0.56
C GLY A 105 -12.18 30.06 -1.42
N GLY A 106 -12.60 30.12 -2.69
CA GLY A 106 -12.59 31.37 -3.51
C GLY A 106 -13.78 32.29 -3.19
N PRO A 107 -13.68 33.62 -3.36
CA PRO A 107 -14.22 34.63 -2.43
C PRO A 107 -15.75 34.77 -2.48
N ASP A 108 -16.42 34.27 -1.44
CA ASP A 108 -17.84 34.59 -1.14
C ASP A 108 -18.03 34.98 0.33
N HIS A 109 -16.98 35.55 0.94
CA HIS A 109 -17.03 36.16 2.27
C HIS A 109 -16.64 37.63 2.20
N ALA A 110 -17.41 38.39 1.44
CA ALA A 110 -17.53 39.84 1.59
C ALA A 110 -18.89 40.29 1.01
N ALA A 111 -19.92 40.27 1.86
CA ALA A 111 -21.15 41.04 1.71
C ALA A 111 -21.53 41.59 3.08
#